data_AF-A0A392PZD1-F1
#
_entry.id   AF-A0A392PZD1-F1
#
_cell.length_a   1.000
_cell.length_b   1.000
_cell.length_c   1.000
_cell.angle_alpha   90.00
_cell.angle_beta   90.00
_cell.angle_gamma   90.00
#
_symmetry.space_group_name_H-M   'P 1'
#
loop_
_entity.id
_entity.type
_entity.pdbx_description
1 polymer ?
#
loop_
_entity_poly.entity_id
_entity_poly.type
_entity_poly.pdbx_seq_one_letter_code
_entity_poly.pdbx_strand_id
1 'polypeptide(L)' 'MSRLEKLFKILDGFFQSIVDEHLDPERKQLPPHEDVIDALIGLKNDPYWSMDLKSEHIKPLIM' A
#
# COMPACT_ATOMS: atom_id res chain seq x y z
N MET A 1 -7.98 -24.60 -8.59
CA MET A 1 -8.02 -23.16 -8.29
C MET A 1 -9.09 -22.51 -9.15
N SER A 2 -10.09 -21.90 -8.52
CA SER A 2 -11.19 -21.23 -9.20
C SER A 2 -10.71 -19.97 -9.93
N ARG A 3 -11.47 -19.46 -10.91
CA ARG A 3 -11.13 -18.19 -11.61
C ARG A 3 -10.97 -17.03 -10.63
N LEU A 4 -11.72 -17.05 -9.53
CA LEU A 4 -11.70 -16.04 -8.47
C LEU A 4 -10.36 -16.03 -7.72
N GLU A 5 -9.83 -17.19 -7.32
CA GLU A 5 -8.54 -17.28 -6.63
C GLU A 5 -7.36 -16.80 -7.49
N LYS A 6 -7.42 -17.08 -8.81
CA LYS A 6 -6.39 -16.59 -9.74
C LYS A 6 -6.45 -15.07 -9.85
N LEU A 7 -7.64 -14.49 -9.98
CA LEU A 7 -7.82 -13.05 -10.06
C LEU A 7 -7.38 -12.35 -8.77
N PHE A 8 -7.73 -12.91 -7.62
CA PHE A 8 -7.34 -12.38 -6.32
C PHE A 8 -5.81 -12.34 -6.16
N LYS A 9 -5.09 -13.41 -6.55
CA LYS A 9 -3.62 -13.43 -6.52
C LYS A 9 -2.97 -12.42 -7.46
N ILE A 10 -3.57 -12.20 -8.64
CA ILE A 10 -3.06 -11.20 -9.60
C ILE A 10 -3.25 -9.79 -9.03
N LEU A 11 -4.42 -9.50 -8.48
CA LEU A 11 -4.71 -8.20 -7.85
C LEU A 11 -3.81 -7.99 -6.63
N ASP A 12 -3.69 -8.97 -5.74
CA ASP A 12 -2.84 -8.88 -4.55
C ASP A 12 -1.36 -8.63 -4.92
N GLY A 13 -0.83 -9.30 -5.93
CA GLY A 13 0.53 -9.05 -6.43
C GLY A 13 0.70 -7.66 -7.06
N PHE A 14 -0.33 -7.18 -7.77
CA PHE A 14 -0.33 -5.84 -8.36
C PHE A 14 -0.33 -4.75 -7.29
N PHE A 15 -1.23 -4.82 -6.31
CA PHE A 15 -1.28 -3.86 -5.21
C PHE A 15 -0.05 -3.94 -4.32
N GLN A 16 0.54 -5.13 -4.13
CA GLN A 16 1.81 -5.26 -3.42
C GLN A 16 2.94 -4.51 -4.12
N SER A 17 3.05 -4.65 -5.45
CA SER A 17 4.06 -3.93 -6.23
C SER A 17 3.90 -2.42 -6.11
N ILE A 18 2.66 -1.92 -6.10
CA ILE A 18 2.36 -0.49 -5.89
C ILE A 18 2.79 -0.05 -4.48
N VAL A 19 2.44 -0.80 -3.44
CA VAL A 19 2.82 -0.43 -2.06
C VAL A 19 4.33 -0.48 -1.88
N ASP A 20 5.01 -1.47 -2.44
CA ASP A 20 6.46 -1.57 -2.40
C ASP A 20 7.12 -0.39 -3.13
N GLU A 21 6.59 0.03 -4.27
CA GLU A 21 7.05 1.23 -5.01
C GLU A 21 6.87 2.53 -4.21
N HIS A 22 5.83 2.64 -3.38
CA HIS A 22 5.61 3.80 -2.49
C HIS A 22 6.43 3.73 -1.19
N LEU A 23 6.82 2.52 -0.76
CA LEU A 23 7.75 2.34 0.36
C LEU A 23 9.20 2.61 -0.05
N ASP A 24 9.50 2.56 -1.35
CA ASP A 24 10.85 2.72 -1.86
C ASP A 24 11.39 4.15 -1.65
N PRO A 25 12.50 4.34 -0.91
CA PRO A 25 13.07 5.66 -0.67
C PRO A 25 13.51 6.38 -1.95
N GLU A 26 13.72 5.67 -3.08
CA GLU A 26 14.04 6.30 -4.36
C GLU A 26 12.87 7.12 -4.94
N ARG A 27 11.62 6.79 -4.59
CA ARG A 27 10.42 7.53 -5.03
C ARG A 27 10.33 8.91 -4.39
N LYS A 28 10.99 9.17 -3.25
CA LYS A 28 11.04 10.49 -2.60
C LYS A 28 11.69 11.59 -3.46
N GLN A 29 12.29 11.22 -4.60
CA GLN A 29 12.83 12.16 -5.58
C GLN A 29 11.78 12.66 -6.59
N LEU A 30 10.61 12.02 -6.65
CA LEU A 30 9.49 12.42 -7.51
C LEU A 30 8.66 13.52 -6.83
N PRO A 31 8.05 14.43 -7.60
CA PRO A 31 7.31 15.58 -7.07
C PRO A 31 6.18 15.15 -6.11
N PRO A 32 5.74 16.04 -5.21
CA PRO A 32 4.90 15.76 -4.05
C PRO A 32 3.43 15.53 -4.42
N HIS A 33 3.18 14.58 -5.33
CA HIS A 33 1.86 13.97 -5.40
C HIS A 33 1.77 13.01 -4.21
N GLU A 34 1.36 13.53 -3.06
CA GLU A 34 0.89 12.70 -1.95
C GLU A 34 -0.34 11.94 -2.46
N ASP A 35 -0.13 10.69 -2.84
CA ASP A 35 -1.23 9.80 -3.18
C ASP A 35 -1.86 9.26 -1.88
N VAL A 36 -3.06 8.70 -1.97
CA VAL A 36 -3.77 8.11 -0.81
C VAL A 36 -2.90 7.06 -0.11
N ILE A 37 -2.00 6.40 -0.85
CA ILE A 37 -1.01 5.45 -0.33
C ILE A 37 0.01 6.14 0.58
N ASP A 38 0.53 7.30 0.19
CA ASP A 38 1.49 8.07 0.99
C ASP A 38 0.83 8.62 2.25
N ALA A 39 -0.42 9.07 2.15
CA ALA A 39 -1.20 9.48 3.31
C ALA A 39 -1.40 8.32 4.31
N LEU A 40 -1.67 7.11 3.82
CA LEU A 40 -1.79 5.91 4.66
C LEU A 40 -0.44 5.48 5.27
N ILE A 41 0.67 5.61 4.53
CA ILE A 41 2.03 5.36 5.05
C ILE A 41 2.43 6.42 6.08
N GLY A 42 2.04 7.68 5.88
CA GLY A 42 2.21 8.76 6.85
C GLY A 42 1.43 8.45 8.14
N LEU A 43 0.17 8.04 8.00
CA LEU A 43 -0.69 7.64 9.12
C LEU A 43 -0.17 6.42 9.87
N LYS A 44 0.45 5.46 9.15
CA LYS A 44 1.19 4.33 9.76
C LYS A 44 2.33 4.81 10.65
N ASN A 45 3.09 5.81 10.19
CA ASN A 45 4.27 6.32 10.88
C ASN A 45 3.91 7.32 11.99
N ASP A 46 2.63 7.65 12.16
CA ASP A 46 2.16 8.57 13.19
C ASP A 46 2.15 7.87 14.57
N PRO A 47 2.95 8.33 15.55
CA PRO A 47 3.01 7.75 16.89
C PRO A 47 1.71 7.90 17.70
N TYR A 48 0.76 8.73 17.24
CA TYR A 48 -0.57 8.88 17.87
C TYR A 48 -1.62 7.93 17.31
N TRP A 49 -1.27 7.16 16.27
CA TRP A 49 -2.19 6.21 15.65
C TRP A 49 -2.17 4.87 16.39
N SER A 50 -3.27 4.56 17.11
CA SER A 50 -3.37 3.37 17.98
C SER A 50 -3.37 2.01 17.25
N MET A 51 -3.23 1.97 15.93
CA MET A 51 -3.32 0.73 15.15
C MET A 51 -2.13 0.61 14.20
N ASP A 52 -1.25 -0.38 14.43
CA ASP A 52 -0.11 -0.65 13.54
C ASP A 52 -0.57 -0.91 12.10
N LEU A 53 -0.54 0.12 11.25
CA LEU A 53 -1.05 0.06 9.88
C LEU A 53 0.02 -0.60 8.99
N LYS A 54 0.02 -1.94 8.90
CA LYS A 54 0.96 -2.67 8.04
C LYS A 54 0.52 -2.61 6.58
N SER A 55 1.43 -2.93 5.65
CA SER A 55 1.11 -3.09 4.22
C SER A 55 -0.10 -4.02 4.01
N GLU A 56 -0.24 -5.04 4.85
CA GLU A 56 -1.39 -5.97 4.88
C GLU A 56 -2.74 -5.29 5.19
N HIS A 57 -2.75 -4.14 5.86
CA HIS A 57 -3.94 -3.34 6.14
C HIS A 57 -4.16 -2.24 5.08
N ILE A 58 -3.11 -1.85 4.35
CA ILE A 58 -3.20 -0.86 3.27
C ILE A 58 -3.85 -1.47 2.03
N LYS A 59 -3.45 -2.70 1.64
CA LYS A 59 -4.01 -3.38 0.45
C LYS A 59 -5.55 -3.50 0.47
N PRO A 60 -6.20 -3.93 1.58
CA PRO A 60 -7.66 -4.06 1.64
C PRO A 60 -8.41 -2.72 1.69
N LEU A 61 -7.72 -1.60 1.94
CA LEU A 61 -8.34 -0.26 1.91
C LEU A 61 -8.46 0.28 0.47
N ILE A 62 -7.72 -0.30 -0.48
CA ILE A 62 -7.63 0.14 -1.88
C ILE A 62 -8.30 -0.88 -2.82
N MET A 63 -8.36 -2.16 -2.42
CA MET A 63 -9.12 -3.24 -3.08
C MET A 63 -10.61 -3.17 -2.79
#